data_AF-A0A1F4E1B4-F1
#
_entry.id   AF-A0A1F4E1B4-F1
#
_cell.length_a   1.000
_cell.length_b   1.000
_cell.length_c   1.000
_cell.angle_alpha   90.00
_cell.angle_beta   90.00
_cell.angle_gamma   90.00
#
_symmetry.space_group_name_H-M   'P 1'
#
loop_
_entity.id
_entity.type
_entity.pdbx_description
1 polymer ?
#
loop_
_entity_poly.entity_id
_entity_poly.type
_entity_poly.pdbx_seq_one_letter_code
_entity_poly.pdbx_strand_id
1 'polypeptide(L)'
;MPLSEPPTLHIFLSAVEHGVRQCSPGAGPASRIGAVAFIHRFGAPLNPHVHFHCVVVEGVFEADAAGGVHFQEARGLSPEALGEIQATARIRLLRALTQRGLLERADAQAMGAWDQGGGSSLDASVRIEAEDRDNLERLLRYCARPAIALERLREIDPRHLVYESVKPGR
;
A
#
# COMPACT_ATOMS: atom_id res chain seq x y z
N MET A 1 1.15 -7.86 -23.00
CA MET A 1 -0.01 -7.56 -22.14
C MET A 1 0.42 -6.52 -21.13
N PRO A 2 -0.27 -5.38 -20.99
CA PRO A 2 -0.01 -4.52 -19.84
C PRO A 2 -0.30 -5.36 -18.59
N LEU A 3 0.63 -5.34 -17.62
CA LEU A 3 0.41 -5.98 -16.32
C LEU A 3 -0.82 -5.32 -15.72
N SER A 4 -1.98 -5.99 -15.81
CA SER A 4 -3.19 -5.55 -15.15
C SER A 4 -2.88 -5.44 -13.66
N GLU A 5 -3.20 -4.29 -13.07
CA GLU A 5 -3.08 -4.05 -11.64
C GLU A 5 -3.65 -5.25 -10.86
N PRO A 6 -2.94 -5.78 -9.85
CA PRO A 6 -3.48 -6.86 -9.01
C PRO A 6 -4.84 -6.42 -8.45
N PRO A 7 -5.91 -7.22 -8.55
CA PRO A 7 -7.24 -6.83 -8.07
C PRO A 7 -7.25 -6.34 -6.61
N THR A 8 -6.35 -6.89 -5.79
CA THR A 8 -6.11 -6.48 -4.40
C THR A 8 -5.59 -5.05 -4.27
N LEU A 9 -4.60 -4.67 -5.11
CA LEU A 9 -4.02 -3.32 -5.10
C LEU A 9 -5.06 -2.29 -5.54
N HIS A 10 -5.83 -2.62 -6.59
CA HIS A 10 -6.90 -1.76 -7.08
C HIS A 10 -7.96 -1.49 -6.00
N ILE A 11 -8.41 -2.54 -5.32
CA ILE A 11 -9.39 -2.42 -4.24
C ILE A 11 -8.85 -1.54 -3.12
N PHE A 12 -7.58 -1.75 -2.72
CA PHE A 12 -6.93 -0.95 -1.69
C PHE A 12 -6.83 0.53 -2.10
N LEU A 13 -6.26 0.83 -3.26
CA LEU A 13 -6.11 2.21 -3.75
C LEU A 13 -7.47 2.89 -3.96
N SER A 14 -8.52 2.17 -4.36
CA SER A 14 -9.87 2.73 -4.47
C SER A 14 -10.49 3.12 -3.12
N ALA A 15 -10.15 2.40 -2.04
CA ALA A 15 -10.59 2.74 -0.69
C ALA A 15 -9.82 3.96 -0.17
N VAL A 16 -8.51 4.00 -0.40
CA VAL A 16 -7.66 5.15 -0.07
C VAL A 16 -8.12 6.40 -0.82
N GLU A 17 -8.32 6.31 -2.15
CA GLU A 17 -8.78 7.44 -2.96
C GLU A 17 -10.09 8.02 -2.44
N HIS A 18 -11.05 7.15 -2.10
CA HIS A 18 -12.34 7.59 -1.58
C HIS A 18 -12.19 8.33 -0.26
N GLY A 19 -11.42 7.80 0.69
CA GLY A 19 -11.23 8.43 2.00
C GLY A 19 -10.43 9.72 1.92
N VAL A 20 -9.32 9.74 1.17
CA VAL A 20 -8.52 10.96 0.96
C VAL A 20 -9.38 12.05 0.32
N ARG A 21 -10.24 11.71 -0.65
CA ARG A 21 -11.20 12.64 -1.25
C ARG A 21 -12.20 13.18 -0.23
N GLN A 22 -12.76 12.34 0.64
CA GLN A 22 -13.66 12.78 1.72
C GLN A 22 -12.97 13.72 2.72
N CYS A 23 -11.66 13.54 2.92
CA CYS A 23 -10.83 14.39 3.76
C CYS A 23 -10.32 15.66 3.05
N SER A 24 -10.60 15.87 1.76
CA SER A 24 -10.09 16.98 0.95
C SER A 24 -11.20 17.99 0.63
N PRO A 25 -11.31 19.12 1.37
CA PRO A 25 -12.32 20.13 1.11
C PRO A 25 -12.21 20.70 -0.31
N GLY A 26 -13.34 20.81 -1.02
CA GLY A 26 -13.37 21.32 -2.40
C GLY A 26 -12.99 20.30 -3.47
N ALA A 27 -12.69 19.06 -3.11
CA ALA A 27 -12.48 17.98 -4.07
C ALA A 27 -13.78 17.57 -4.76
N GLY A 28 -13.82 17.66 -6.09
CA GLY A 28 -14.93 17.15 -6.89
C GLY A 28 -14.94 15.62 -7.02
N PRO A 29 -16.03 15.04 -7.55
CA PRO A 29 -16.17 13.59 -7.72
C PRO A 29 -15.17 13.00 -8.74
N ALA A 30 -14.59 13.83 -9.60
CA ALA A 30 -13.60 13.44 -10.59
C ALA A 30 -12.15 13.48 -10.06
N SER A 31 -11.92 14.05 -8.87
CA SER A 31 -10.59 14.18 -8.28
C SER A 31 -9.93 12.82 -8.01
N ARG A 32 -8.63 12.68 -8.23
CA ARG A 32 -7.90 11.40 -8.12
C ARG A 32 -6.69 11.53 -7.21
N ILE A 33 -6.31 10.45 -6.52
CA ILE A 33 -5.04 10.43 -5.77
C ILE A 33 -3.85 10.28 -6.72
N GLY A 34 -2.69 10.78 -6.29
CA GLY A 34 -1.39 10.36 -6.83
C GLY A 34 -0.79 9.28 -5.93
N ALA A 35 -0.39 8.14 -6.50
CA ALA A 35 0.21 7.05 -5.74
C ALA A 35 1.27 6.28 -6.52
N VAL A 36 2.28 5.78 -5.82
CA VAL A 36 3.30 4.84 -6.33
C VAL A 36 3.25 3.58 -5.49
N ALA A 37 3.08 2.42 -6.13
CA ALA A 37 3.01 1.12 -5.47
C ALA A 37 4.23 0.26 -5.80
N PHE A 38 4.81 -0.37 -4.77
CA PHE A 38 5.95 -1.29 -4.84
C PHE A 38 5.51 -2.67 -4.42
N ILE A 39 5.64 -3.66 -5.31
CA ILE A 39 5.20 -5.04 -5.05
C ILE A 39 6.38 -5.87 -4.53
N HIS A 40 6.26 -6.37 -3.30
CA HIS A 40 7.23 -7.27 -2.68
C HIS A 40 6.65 -8.68 -2.65
N ARG A 41 7.46 -9.69 -2.97
CA ARG A 41 6.98 -11.09 -3.13
C ARG A 41 7.51 -12.05 -2.06
N PHE A 42 8.54 -11.64 -1.33
CA PHE A 42 9.24 -12.48 -0.37
C PHE A 42 9.30 -11.80 1.00
N GLY A 43 9.23 -12.61 2.04
CA GLY A 43 9.53 -12.19 3.40
C GLY A 43 11.03 -12.23 3.68
N ALA A 44 11.43 -11.75 4.85
CA ALA A 44 12.82 -11.79 5.29
C ALA A 44 13.51 -13.17 5.21
N PRO A 45 12.83 -14.32 5.48
CA PRO A 45 13.41 -15.66 5.32
C PRO A 45 13.19 -16.26 3.91
N LEU A 46 12.96 -15.45 2.87
CA LEU A 46 12.67 -15.88 1.49
C LEU A 46 11.40 -16.73 1.32
N ASN A 47 10.51 -16.72 2.31
CA ASN A 47 9.21 -17.37 2.20
C ASN A 47 8.28 -16.56 1.27
N PRO A 48 7.34 -17.21 0.55
CA PRO A 48 6.31 -16.50 -0.20
C PRO A 48 5.52 -15.56 0.73
N HIS A 49 5.59 -14.26 0.45
CA HIS A 49 4.92 -13.23 1.23
C HIS A 49 4.65 -12.01 0.33
N VAL A 50 3.59 -12.10 -0.47
CA VAL A 50 3.22 -11.04 -1.40
C VAL A 50 2.53 -9.90 -0.64
N HIS A 51 3.15 -8.72 -0.66
CA HIS A 51 2.61 -7.50 -0.07
C HIS A 51 3.02 -6.30 -0.93
N PHE A 52 2.39 -5.16 -0.70
CA PHE A 52 2.74 -3.93 -1.40
C PHE A 52 2.94 -2.78 -0.42
N HIS A 53 3.92 -1.94 -0.74
CA HIS A 53 4.08 -0.63 -0.12
C HIS A 53 3.53 0.42 -1.08
N CYS A 54 2.67 1.31 -0.59
CA CYS A 54 2.12 2.40 -1.38
C CYS A 54 2.55 3.73 -0.76
N VAL A 55 3.12 4.61 -1.57
CA VAL A 55 3.32 6.02 -1.22
C VAL A 55 2.22 6.81 -1.89
N VAL A 56 1.40 7.50 -1.11
CA VAL A 56 0.21 8.23 -1.58
C VAL A 56 0.38 9.70 -1.21
N VAL A 57 0.08 10.59 -2.14
CA VAL A 57 0.05 12.03 -1.86
C VAL A 57 -1.08 12.33 -0.88
N GLU A 58 -0.84 13.20 0.10
CA GLU A 58 -1.81 13.62 1.12
C GLU A 58 -2.86 14.61 0.57
N GLY A 59 -3.59 14.18 -0.45
CA GLY A 59 -4.58 14.98 -1.16
C GLY A 59 -4.96 14.38 -2.50
N VAL A 60 -5.76 15.13 -3.25
CA VAL A 60 -6.27 14.72 -4.56
C VAL A 60 -6.01 15.79 -5.61
N PHE A 61 -5.91 15.34 -6.86
CA PHE A 61 -5.73 16.16 -8.04
C PHE A 61 -7.02 16.17 -8.86
N GLU A 62 -7.43 17.35 -9.32
CA GLU A 62 -8.57 17.51 -10.22
C GLU A 62 -8.14 18.32 -11.44
N ALA A 63 -8.50 17.83 -12.63
CA ALA A 63 -8.23 18.55 -13.87
C ALA A 63 -9.21 19.71 -14.02
N ASP A 64 -8.72 20.87 -14.43
CA ASP A 64 -9.57 22.00 -14.80
C ASP A 64 -10.01 21.91 -16.28
N ALA A 65 -10.99 22.75 -16.64
CA ALA A 65 -11.52 22.80 -18.00
C ALA A 65 -10.51 23.32 -19.05
N ALA A 66 -9.44 23.99 -18.62
CA ALA A 66 -8.37 24.51 -19.46
C ALA A 66 -7.18 23.53 -19.60
N GLY A 67 -7.26 22.35 -18.98
CA GLY A 67 -6.22 21.32 -19.01
C GLY A 67 -5.14 21.46 -17.92
N GLY A 68 -5.31 22.38 -16.98
CA GLY A 68 -4.50 22.46 -15.76
C GLY A 68 -4.91 21.44 -14.71
N VAL A 69 -4.15 21.37 -13.62
CA VAL A 69 -4.38 20.46 -12.51
C VAL A 69 -4.38 21.24 -11.21
N HIS A 70 -5.45 21.09 -10.43
CA HIS A 70 -5.57 21.64 -9.09
C HIS A 70 -5.33 20.55 -8.05
N PHE A 71 -4.52 20.86 -7.04
CA PHE A 71 -4.31 20.01 -5.88
C PHE A 71 -5.20 20.47 -4.73
N GLN A 72 -5.95 19.54 -4.15
CA GLN A 72 -6.73 19.74 -2.93
C GLN A 72 -6.12 18.88 -1.82
N GLU A 73 -5.58 19.55 -0.80
CA GLU A 73 -4.96 18.93 0.37
C GLU A 73 -6.00 18.20 1.23
N ALA A 74 -5.65 17.01 1.73
CA ALA A 74 -6.49 16.20 2.61
C ALA A 74 -6.48 16.71 4.07
N ARG A 75 -7.03 17.90 4.30
CA ARG A 75 -7.03 18.57 5.62
C ARG A 75 -7.77 17.83 6.73
N GLY A 76 -8.60 16.84 6.38
CA GLY A 76 -9.37 16.02 7.32
C GLY A 76 -8.76 14.64 7.62
N LEU A 77 -7.49 14.38 7.28
CA LEU A 77 -6.89 13.05 7.42
C LEU A 77 -6.42 12.77 8.87
N SER A 78 -7.37 12.64 9.79
CA SER A 78 -7.09 12.29 11.19
C SER A 78 -6.79 10.80 11.37
N PRO A 79 -6.22 10.38 12.53
CA PRO A 79 -6.04 8.96 12.86
C PRO A 79 -7.34 8.14 12.77
N GLU A 80 -8.47 8.72 13.15
CA GLU A 80 -9.79 8.10 13.03
C GLU A 80 -10.17 7.89 11.56
N ALA A 81 -9.99 8.91 10.71
CA ALA A 81 -10.23 8.80 9.28
C ALA A 81 -9.34 7.73 8.62
N LEU A 82 -8.06 7.65 9.01
CA LEU A 82 -7.16 6.59 8.55
C LEU A 82 -7.64 5.19 8.97
N GLY A 83 -8.14 5.07 10.21
CA GLY A 83 -8.76 3.83 10.71
C GLY A 83 -9.99 3.42 9.88
N GLU A 84 -10.84 4.38 9.50
CA GLU A 84 -12.01 4.15 8.64
C GLU A 84 -11.62 3.72 7.22
N ILE A 85 -10.59 4.35 6.65
CA ILE A 85 -10.05 3.97 5.33
C ILE A 85 -9.50 2.54 5.39
N GLN A 86 -8.71 2.23 6.41
CA GLN A 86 -8.15 0.89 6.63
C GLN A 86 -9.26 -0.16 6.79
N ALA A 87 -10.29 0.13 7.58
CA ALA A 87 -11.44 -0.75 7.77
C ALA A 87 -12.20 -0.97 6.45
N THR A 88 -12.42 0.10 5.68
CA THR A 88 -13.08 0.04 4.37
C THR A 88 -12.29 -0.81 3.39
N ALA A 89 -10.98 -0.62 3.29
CA ALA A 89 -10.11 -1.42 2.45
C ALA A 89 -10.19 -2.91 2.83
N ARG A 90 -10.10 -3.22 4.15
CA ARG A 90 -10.22 -4.58 4.67
C ARG A 90 -11.55 -5.23 4.29
N ILE A 91 -12.67 -4.55 4.53
CA ILE A 91 -14.02 -5.07 4.21
C ILE A 91 -14.15 -5.36 2.72
N ARG A 92 -13.70 -4.43 1.86
CA ARG A 92 -13.76 -4.60 0.40
C ARG A 92 -12.90 -5.77 -0.07
N LEU A 93 -11.69 -5.92 0.49
CA LEU A 93 -10.78 -7.02 0.17
C LEU A 93 -11.37 -8.38 0.55
N LEU A 94 -11.80 -8.53 1.82
CA LEU A 94 -12.37 -9.79 2.31
C LEU A 94 -13.61 -10.16 1.50
N ARG A 95 -14.52 -9.21 1.26
CA ARG A 95 -15.69 -9.41 0.40
C ARG A 95 -15.30 -9.90 -1.00
N ALA A 96 -14.30 -9.27 -1.61
CA ALA A 96 -13.87 -9.58 -2.96
C ALA A 96 -13.14 -10.93 -3.07
N LEU A 97 -12.47 -11.39 -2.01
CA LEU A 97 -11.89 -12.73 -1.93
C LEU A 97 -12.99 -13.80 -1.75
N THR A 98 -13.94 -13.56 -0.86
CA THR A 98 -15.09 -14.45 -0.65
C THR A 98 -15.95 -14.58 -1.90
N GLN A 99 -16.24 -13.48 -2.60
CA GLN A 99 -17.00 -13.51 -3.86
C GLN A 99 -16.31 -14.30 -4.97
N ARG A 100 -14.98 -14.42 -4.92
CA ARG A 100 -14.18 -15.20 -5.88
C ARG A 100 -13.97 -16.66 -5.44
N GLY A 101 -14.50 -17.07 -4.29
CA GLY A 101 -14.28 -18.41 -3.74
C GLY A 101 -12.84 -18.65 -3.26
N LEU A 102 -12.06 -17.59 -3.04
CA LEU A 102 -10.67 -17.68 -2.57
C LEU A 102 -10.56 -17.65 -1.03
N LEU A 103 -11.66 -17.37 -0.35
CA LEU A 103 -11.73 -17.29 1.11
C LEU A 103 -13.14 -17.68 1.59
N GLU A 104 -13.22 -18.60 2.55
CA GLU A 104 -14.48 -19.00 3.14
C GLU A 104 -15.14 -17.85 3.91
N ARG A 105 -16.48 -17.86 3.99
CA ARG A 105 -17.21 -16.79 4.70
C ARG A 105 -16.85 -16.73 6.19
N ALA A 106 -16.68 -17.88 6.83
CA ALA A 106 -16.30 -17.97 8.23
C ALA A 106 -14.89 -17.37 8.46
N ASP A 107 -13.94 -17.69 7.57
CA ASP A 107 -12.58 -17.15 7.64
C ASP A 107 -12.57 -15.64 7.40
N ALA A 108 -13.34 -15.14 6.42
CA ALA A 108 -13.50 -13.71 6.19
C ALA A 108 -14.07 -12.97 7.42
N GLN A 109 -15.04 -13.57 8.12
CA GLN A 109 -15.57 -12.99 9.36
C GLN A 109 -14.53 -12.96 10.47
N ALA A 110 -13.80 -14.06 10.67
CA ALA A 110 -12.73 -14.14 11.66
C ALA A 110 -11.62 -13.12 11.37
N MET A 111 -11.15 -13.02 10.12
CA MET A 111 -10.14 -12.06 9.68
C MET A 111 -10.61 -10.61 9.81
N GLY A 112 -11.91 -10.34 9.62
CA GLY A 112 -12.49 -9.02 9.79
C GLY A 112 -12.40 -8.49 11.23
N ALA A 113 -12.37 -9.40 12.20
CA ALA A 113 -12.31 -9.13 13.63
C ALA A 113 -10.88 -9.08 14.20
N TRP A 114 -9.85 -9.33 13.39
CA TRP A 114 -8.46 -9.27 13.86
C TRP A 114 -8.02 -7.84 14.19
N ASP A 115 -7.29 -7.71 15.30
CA ASP A 115 -6.65 -6.46 15.70
C ASP A 115 -5.58 -6.04 14.67
N GLN A 116 -5.19 -4.75 14.72
CA GLN A 116 -4.13 -4.18 13.86
C GLN A 116 -4.39 -4.36 12.34
N GLY A 117 -5.66 -4.46 11.94
CA GLY A 117 -6.06 -4.50 10.53
C GLY A 117 -5.86 -5.84 9.82
N GLY A 118 -5.54 -6.91 10.55
CA GLY A 118 -5.48 -8.26 9.98
C GLY A 118 -4.51 -8.43 8.81
N GLY A 119 -3.37 -7.72 8.85
CA GLY A 119 -2.36 -7.70 7.77
C GLY A 119 -2.55 -6.59 6.73
N SER A 120 -3.59 -5.76 6.86
CA SER A 120 -3.81 -4.55 6.06
C SER A 120 -3.59 -3.32 6.95
N SER A 121 -2.36 -2.84 7.06
CA SER A 121 -2.03 -1.63 7.82
C SER A 121 -1.94 -0.43 6.88
N LEU A 122 -2.62 0.65 7.23
CA LEU A 122 -2.47 1.97 6.65
C LEU A 122 -1.89 2.88 7.74
N ASP A 123 -0.64 3.28 7.58
CA ASP A 123 0.05 4.17 8.51
C ASP A 123 0.35 5.51 7.82
N ALA A 124 0.00 6.60 8.49
CA ALA A 124 0.38 7.96 8.08
C ALA A 124 1.18 8.67 9.18
N SER A 125 1.82 7.90 10.08
CA SER A 125 2.63 8.47 11.16
C SER A 125 3.90 9.16 10.64
N VAL A 126 4.28 8.89 9.40
CA VAL A 126 5.39 9.52 8.69
C VAL A 126 4.85 10.54 7.69
N ARG A 127 4.89 11.83 8.07
CA ARG A 127 4.64 12.95 7.16
C ARG A 127 5.95 13.42 6.56
N ILE A 128 5.99 13.57 5.23
CA ILE A 128 7.13 14.13 4.50
C ILE A 128 6.61 15.41 3.83
N GLU A 129 7.12 16.55 4.26
CA GLU A 129 6.74 17.84 3.68
C GLU A 129 7.18 17.92 2.21
N ALA A 130 6.48 18.74 1.42
CA ALA A 130 6.67 18.80 -0.04
C ALA A 130 8.11 19.17 -0.45
N GLU A 131 8.77 19.99 0.37
CA GLU A 131 10.14 20.46 0.14
C GLU A 131 11.21 19.47 0.64
N ASP A 132 10.84 18.46 1.42
CA ASP A 132 11.77 17.50 2.01
C ASP A 132 12.12 16.37 1.03
N ARG A 133 12.91 16.74 0.02
CA ARG A 133 13.35 15.83 -1.05
C ARG A 133 14.20 14.68 -0.53
N ASP A 134 14.98 14.91 0.52
CA ASP A 134 15.88 13.90 1.09
C ASP A 134 15.09 12.80 1.81
N ASN A 135 14.09 13.15 2.63
CA ASN A 135 13.23 12.14 3.24
C ASN A 135 12.31 11.46 2.23
N LEU A 136 11.83 12.17 1.20
CA LEU A 136 11.08 11.55 0.10
C LEU A 136 11.93 10.50 -0.61
N GLU A 137 13.17 10.82 -0.95
CA GLU A 137 14.10 9.86 -1.54
C GLU A 137 14.34 8.67 -0.61
N ARG A 138 14.56 8.91 0.68
CA ARG A 138 14.74 7.85 1.68
C ARG A 138 13.53 6.91 1.75
N LEU A 139 12.31 7.44 1.74
CA LEU A 139 11.07 6.65 1.74
C LEU A 139 10.94 5.84 0.45
N LEU A 140 11.16 6.46 -0.70
CA LEU A 140 11.07 5.77 -1.99
C LEU A 140 12.12 4.66 -2.10
N ARG A 141 13.36 4.89 -1.65
CA ARG A 141 14.41 3.85 -1.58
C ARG A 141 14.02 2.72 -0.64
N TYR A 142 13.41 3.04 0.50
CA TYR A 142 12.92 2.04 1.45
C TYR A 142 11.83 1.15 0.81
N CYS A 143 10.84 1.75 0.13
CA CYS A 143 9.79 1.00 -0.55
C CYS A 143 10.32 0.23 -1.78
N ALA A 144 11.29 0.79 -2.50
CA ALA A 144 11.92 0.19 -3.68
C ALA A 144 13.02 -0.83 -3.34
N ARG A 145 13.26 -1.12 -2.06
CA ARG A 145 14.32 -2.04 -1.64
C ARG A 145 14.19 -3.40 -2.36
N PRO A 146 15.30 -4.04 -2.72
CA PRO A 146 15.27 -5.36 -3.35
C PRO A 146 14.49 -6.36 -2.48
N ALA A 147 13.84 -7.32 -3.13
CA ALA A 147 13.03 -8.33 -2.44
C ALA A 147 13.84 -9.23 -1.48
N ILE A 148 15.17 -9.18 -1.57
CA ILE A 148 16.13 -9.85 -0.70
C ILE A 148 17.12 -8.82 -0.18
N ALA A 149 17.52 -8.95 1.08
CA ALA A 149 18.61 -8.15 1.64
C ALA A 149 19.91 -8.53 0.92
N LEU A 150 20.40 -7.66 0.02
CA LEU A 150 21.59 -7.93 -0.79
C LEU A 150 22.82 -8.14 0.10
N GLU A 151 22.89 -7.46 1.24
CA GLU A 151 23.92 -7.62 2.26
C GLU A 151 23.95 -9.03 2.89
N ARG A 152 22.90 -9.83 2.69
CA ARG A 152 22.80 -11.22 3.18
C ARG A 152 22.98 -12.25 2.07
N LEU A 153 23.13 -11.80 0.82
CA LEU A 153 23.38 -12.67 -0.32
C LEU A 153 24.89 -12.75 -0.54
N ARG A 154 25.43 -13.97 -0.57
CA ARG A 154 26.85 -14.23 -0.79
C ARG A 154 27.03 -15.27 -1.88
N GLU A 155 27.86 -14.96 -2.88
CA GLU A 155 28.30 -15.95 -3.86
C GLU A 155 29.38 -16.83 -3.24
N ILE A 156 29.18 -18.13 -3.34
CA ILE A 156 30.17 -19.13 -2.93
C ILE A 156 30.93 -19.65 -4.16
N ASP A 157 30.23 -19.80 -5.29
CA ASP A 157 30.81 -20.07 -6.60
C ASP A 157 29.85 -19.65 -7.73
N PRO A 158 30.25 -19.71 -9.02
CA PRO A 158 29.43 -19.22 -10.14
C PRO A 158 28.05 -19.87 -10.32
N ARG A 159 27.76 -20.96 -9.60
CA ARG A 159 26.46 -21.66 -9.63
C ARG A 159 25.72 -21.58 -8.30
N HIS A 160 26.34 -21.09 -7.24
CA HIS A 160 25.78 -21.16 -5.90
C HIS A 160 25.85 -19.81 -5.17
N LEU A 161 24.67 -19.34 -4.77
CA LEU A 161 24.46 -18.21 -3.87
C LEU A 161 23.92 -18.73 -2.54
N VAL A 162 24.39 -18.18 -1.43
CA VAL A 162 23.85 -18.42 -0.09
C VAL A 162 23.20 -17.15 0.44
N TYR A 163 22.02 -17.31 1.04
CA TYR A 163 21.31 -16.24 1.71
C TYR A 163 21.29 -16.51 3.22
N GLU A 164 21.88 -15.60 4.00
CA GLU A 164 21.91 -15.71 5.46
C GLU A 164 20.59 -15.21 6.06
N SER A 165 19.81 -16.09 6.68
CA SER A 165 18.58 -15.70 7.37
C SER A 165 18.85 -15.29 8.82
N VAL A 166 18.32 -14.13 9.23
CA VAL A 166 18.41 -13.63 10.62
C VAL A 166 17.40 -14.29 11.56
N LYS A 167 16.41 -14.98 10.99
CA LYS A 167 15.41 -15.75 11.74
C LYS A 167 15.61 -17.23 11.41
N PRO A 168 15.64 -18.15 12.39
CA PRO A 168 15.66 -19.57 12.10
C PRO A 168 14.46 -19.92 11.22
N GLY A 169 14.70 -20.64 10.13
CA GLY A 169 13.63 -21.16 9.29
C GLY A 169 12.73 -22.06 10.13
N ARG A 170 11.41 -21.89 9.99
CA ARG A 170 10.44 -22.87 10.48
C ARG A 170 10.27 -23.96 9.45
#